data_AF-A0A1X9QM90-F1
#
_entry.id   AF-A0A1X9QM90-F1
#
_cell.length_a   1.000
_cell.length_b   1.000
_cell.length_c   1.000
_cell.angle_alpha   90.00
_cell.angle_beta   90.00
_cell.angle_gamma   90.00
#
_symmetry.space_group_name_H-M   'P 1'
#
loop_
_entity.id
_entity.type
_entity.pdbx_description
1 polymer ?
#
loop_
_entity_poly.entity_id
_entity_poly.type
_entity_poly.pdbx_seq_one_letter_code
_entity_poly.pdbx_strand_id
1 'polypeptide(L)'
;AYLRGKAMGQDKSDKGADIQLGPAGPPLGRSGDGGRNREGFSPEGPLSGVLFAETIKGIQDAGLTATAKHYIAIYIRAFPQAPEAQDALFNISESGSANLDDKMRARAV
;
A
#
# COMPACT_ATOMS: atom_id res chain seq x y z
N ALA A 1 -6.94 12.51 7.99
CA ALA A 1 -6.65 11.80 6.73
C ALA A 1 -7.11 12.60 5.51
N TYR A 2 -8.38 12.99 5.43
CA TYR A 2 -8.95 13.77 4.32
C TYR A 2 -8.14 15.00 3.90
N LEU A 3 -7.90 15.95 4.82
CA LEU A 3 -7.16 17.18 4.50
C LEU A 3 -5.75 16.90 3.94
N ARG A 4 -5.09 15.86 4.46
CA ARG A 4 -3.79 15.41 3.92
C ARG A 4 -3.94 14.86 2.50
N GLY A 5 -4.97 14.04 2.25
CA GLY A 5 -5.27 13.54 0.91
C GLY A 5 -5.51 14.68 -0.09
N LYS A 6 -6.32 15.66 0.31
CA LYS A 6 -6.66 16.83 -0.51
C LYS A 6 -5.43 17.68 -0.85
N ALA A 7 -4.60 18.00 0.14
CA ALA A 7 -3.37 18.75 -0.09
C ALA A 7 -2.42 18.02 -1.06
N MET A 8 -2.21 16.71 -0.87
CA MET A 8 -1.38 15.92 -1.79
C MET A 8 -1.97 15.86 -3.20
N GLY A 9 -3.30 15.74 -3.33
CA GLY A 9 -3.98 15.74 -4.62
C GLY A 9 -3.78 17.07 -5.35
N GLN A 10 -3.92 18.20 -4.65
CA GLN A 10 -3.66 19.53 -5.20
C GLN A 10 -2.23 19.68 -5.70
N ASP A 11 -1.24 19.33 -4.87
CA ASP A 11 0.19 19.39 -5.25
C ASP A 11 0.52 18.57 -6.50
N LYS A 12 -0.20 17.46 -6.72
CA LYS A 12 -0.01 16.57 -7.87
C LYS A 12 -0.79 17.07 -9.09
N SER A 13 -2.00 17.59 -8.90
CA SER A 13 -2.79 18.26 -9.94
C SER A 13 -2.02 19.44 -10.52
N ASP A 14 -1.42 20.26 -9.67
CA ASP A 14 -0.65 21.44 -10.08
C ASP A 14 0.60 21.07 -10.90
N LYS A 15 1.07 19.84 -10.76
CA LYS A 15 2.17 19.26 -11.55
C LYS A 15 1.70 18.56 -12.82
N GLY A 16 0.40 18.57 -13.11
CA GLY A 16 -0.20 17.94 -14.27
C GLY A 16 -0.29 16.41 -14.17
N ALA A 17 -0.32 15.85 -12.96
CA ALA A 17 -0.52 14.41 -12.79
C ALA A 17 -2.01 14.04 -12.77
N ASP A 18 -2.39 13.01 -13.51
CA ASP A 18 -3.77 12.50 -13.52
C ASP A 18 -4.04 11.47 -12.41
N ILE A 19 -2.99 10.72 -12.03
CA ILE A 19 -3.08 9.59 -11.11
C ILE A 19 -2.06 9.74 -9.98
N GLN A 20 -2.53 9.64 -8.75
CA GLN A 20 -1.68 9.51 -7.58
C GLN A 20 -1.56 8.04 -7.19
N LEU A 21 -0.33 7.52 -7.19
CA LEU A 21 -0.01 6.16 -6.74
C LEU A 21 -0.07 6.05 -5.21
N GLY A 22 -1.26 6.19 -4.64
CA GLY A 22 -1.57 6.05 -3.23
C GLY A 22 -3.04 6.38 -2.96
N PRO A 23 -3.52 6.13 -1.73
CA PRO A 23 -2.78 5.70 -0.53
C PRO A 23 -2.35 4.21 -0.55
N ALA A 24 -1.44 3.85 0.37
CA ALA A 24 -1.07 2.46 0.60
C ALA A 24 -1.95 1.84 1.70
N GLY A 25 -2.55 0.68 1.43
CA GLY A 25 -3.28 -0.14 2.39
C GLY A 25 -2.31 -1.20 2.92
N PRO A 26 -1.92 -2.19 2.10
CA PRO A 26 -0.80 -3.08 2.40
C PRO A 26 0.58 -2.46 2.12
N PRO A 27 1.62 -2.79 2.92
CA PRO A 27 1.64 -3.82 3.96
C PRO A 27 0.89 -3.44 5.24
N LEU A 28 -0.03 -4.30 5.68
CA LEU A 28 -0.83 -4.14 6.91
C LEU A 28 -0.02 -4.47 8.19
N GLY A 29 1.31 -4.39 8.15
CA GLY A 29 2.12 -4.61 9.36
C GLY A 29 2.09 -6.04 9.94
N ARG A 30 1.89 -7.09 9.12
CA ARG A 30 1.89 -8.51 9.55
C ARG A 30 3.06 -8.85 10.49
N SER A 31 4.25 -8.35 10.18
CA SER A 31 5.36 -8.35 11.14
C SER A 31 5.97 -6.96 11.28
N GLY A 32 6.41 -6.66 12.51
CA GLY A 32 6.77 -5.30 12.93
C GLY A 32 7.93 -4.68 12.15
N ASP A 33 8.82 -5.49 11.61
CA ASP A 33 10.00 -5.05 10.87
C ASP A 33 9.80 -4.99 9.34
N GLY A 34 8.55 -5.05 8.86
CA GLY A 34 8.26 -4.84 7.45
C GLY A 34 8.71 -3.46 6.97
N GLY A 35 9.62 -3.40 5.99
CA GLY A 35 10.30 -2.16 5.59
C GLY A 35 9.39 -1.06 5.02
N ARG A 36 8.17 -1.43 4.59
CA ARG A 36 7.16 -0.51 4.03
C ARG A 36 5.92 -0.34 4.89
N ASN A 37 5.93 -0.86 6.14
CA ASN A 37 4.81 -0.67 7.08
C ASN A 37 4.47 0.82 7.29
N ARG A 38 5.49 1.69 7.24
CA ARG A 38 5.37 3.15 7.38
C ARG A 38 4.61 3.86 6.25
N GLU A 39 4.45 3.22 5.09
CA GLU A 39 3.69 3.80 3.97
C GLU A 39 2.18 3.64 4.15
N GLY A 40 1.78 2.60 4.89
CA GLY A 40 0.39 2.36 5.30
C GLY A 40 0.01 3.16 6.54
N PHE A 41 -1.01 2.68 7.26
CA PHE A 41 -1.56 3.40 8.42
C PHE A 41 -1.38 2.62 9.73
N SER A 42 -2.01 1.45 9.83
CA SER A 42 -2.04 0.63 11.05
C SER A 42 -2.15 -0.86 10.71
N PRO A 43 -1.64 -1.78 11.56
CA PRO A 43 -1.96 -3.19 11.43
C PRO A 43 -3.43 -3.52 11.72
N GLU A 44 -4.17 -2.61 12.36
CA GLU A 44 -5.60 -2.78 12.60
C GLU A 44 -6.42 -2.43 11.36
N GLY A 45 -7.10 -3.44 10.81
CA GLY A 45 -7.95 -3.31 9.61
C GLY A 45 -8.95 -2.16 9.68
N PRO A 46 -9.77 -2.02 10.75
CA PRO A 46 -10.76 -0.94 10.85
C PRO A 46 -10.15 0.46 10.83
N LEU A 47 -9.07 0.68 11.58
CA LEU A 47 -8.40 1.98 11.63
C LEU A 47 -7.77 2.32 10.27
N SER A 48 -7.06 1.36 9.67
CA SER A 48 -6.51 1.52 8.33
C SER A 48 -7.59 1.79 7.29
N GLY A 49 -8.71 1.08 7.32
CA GLY A 49 -9.82 1.26 6.39
C GLY A 49 -10.41 2.67 6.42
N VAL A 50 -10.65 3.23 7.62
CA VAL A 50 -11.16 4.60 7.76
C VAL A 50 -10.15 5.63 7.23
N LEU A 51 -8.89 5.52 7.62
CA LEU A 51 -7.85 6.47 7.20
C LEU A 51 -7.57 6.37 5.69
N PHE A 52 -7.65 5.17 5.13
CA PHE A 52 -7.49 4.89 3.72
C PHE A 52 -8.62 5.51 2.90
N ALA A 53 -9.88 5.28 3.29
CA ALA A 53 -11.05 5.86 2.64
C ALA A 53 -11.03 7.39 2.68
N GLU A 54 -10.74 7.99 3.84
CA GLU A 54 -10.67 9.45 3.97
C GLU A 54 -9.53 10.04 3.13
N THR A 55 -8.39 9.36 3.01
CA THR A 55 -7.30 9.82 2.14
C THR A 55 -7.69 9.76 0.66
N ILE A 56 -8.36 8.69 0.21
CA ILE A 56 -8.88 8.56 -1.16
C ILE A 56 -9.85 9.69 -1.49
N LYS A 57 -10.83 9.95 -0.60
CA LYS A 57 -11.80 11.04 -0.78
C LYS A 57 -11.09 12.38 -0.98
N GLY A 58 -10.10 12.69 -0.14
CA GLY A 58 -9.34 13.94 -0.25
C GLY A 58 -8.62 14.07 -1.60
N ILE A 59 -7.92 13.02 -2.04
CA ILE A 59 -7.20 13.02 -3.33
C ILE A 59 -8.17 13.21 -4.51
N GLN A 60 -9.29 12.49 -4.49
CA GLN A 60 -10.27 12.53 -5.58
C GLN A 60 -11.06 13.85 -5.62
N ASP A 61 -11.36 14.44 -4.47
CA ASP A 61 -11.98 15.77 -4.40
C ASP A 61 -11.05 16.88 -4.90
N ALA A 62 -9.74 16.65 -4.92
CA ALA A 62 -8.76 17.54 -5.53
C ALA A 62 -8.60 17.35 -7.04
N GLY A 63 -9.38 16.45 -7.66
CA GLY A 63 -9.39 16.23 -9.10
C GLY A 63 -8.45 15.14 -9.62
N LEU A 64 -7.80 14.38 -8.72
CA LEU A 64 -6.90 13.27 -9.11
C LEU A 64 -7.53 11.89 -8.91
N THR A 65 -7.13 10.94 -9.74
CA THR A 65 -7.44 9.53 -9.47
C THR A 65 -6.51 8.98 -8.39
N ALA A 66 -7.07 8.53 -7.27
CA ALA A 66 -6.31 7.80 -6.25
C ALA A 66 -6.11 6.34 -6.65
N THR A 67 -5.00 5.73 -6.23
CA THR A 67 -4.71 4.31 -6.48
C THR A 67 -4.54 3.55 -5.18
N ALA A 68 -5.47 2.64 -4.92
CA ALA A 68 -5.36 1.72 -3.81
C ALA A 68 -4.26 0.69 -4.06
N LYS A 69 -3.21 0.68 -3.23
CA LYS A 69 -2.07 -0.25 -3.41
C LYS A 69 -1.50 -0.75 -2.08
N HIS A 70 -0.73 -1.81 -2.03
CA HIS A 70 -0.60 -2.85 -3.06
C HIS A 70 -1.67 -3.89 -2.77
N TYR A 71 -2.54 -4.19 -3.71
CA TYR A 71 -3.55 -5.22 -3.54
C TYR A 71 -2.98 -6.56 -4.02
N ILE A 72 -2.76 -7.57 -3.18
CA ILE A 72 -2.94 -7.69 -1.72
C ILE A 72 -1.73 -8.46 -1.15
N ALA A 73 -1.68 -8.64 0.18
CA ALA A 73 -0.79 -9.60 0.85
C ALA A 73 0.71 -9.33 0.64
N ILE A 74 1.08 -8.09 0.30
CA ILE A 74 2.48 -7.69 0.25
C ILE A 74 3.01 -7.56 1.68
N TYR A 75 4.07 -8.29 2.00
CA TYR A 75 4.79 -8.16 3.26
C TYR A 75 6.29 -8.15 2.97
N ILE A 76 6.88 -6.95 2.96
CA ILE A 76 8.25 -6.74 2.51
C ILE A 76 9.20 -6.88 3.71
N ARG A 77 9.70 -8.11 3.91
CA ARG A 77 10.86 -8.43 4.77
C ARG A 77 12.03 -9.03 3.98
N ALA A 78 11.77 -9.59 2.80
CA ALA A 78 12.80 -10.09 1.88
C ALA A 78 12.24 -10.09 0.45
N PHE A 79 12.96 -9.43 -0.46
CA PHE A 79 12.91 -9.52 -1.93
C PHE A 79 11.52 -9.82 -2.53
N PRO A 80 10.66 -8.80 -2.70
CA PRO A 80 9.38 -8.97 -3.40
C PRO A 80 9.54 -9.36 -4.86
N GLN A 81 10.74 -9.24 -5.44
CA GLN A 81 11.05 -9.61 -6.81
C GLN A 81 12.23 -10.58 -6.85
N ALA A 82 12.14 -11.62 -7.68
CA ALA A 82 13.21 -12.60 -7.86
C ALA A 82 14.56 -11.97 -8.27
N PRO A 83 14.62 -10.97 -9.19
CA PRO A 83 15.89 -10.31 -9.53
C PRO A 83 16.57 -9.64 -8.33
N GLU A 84 15.82 -8.94 -7.48
CA GLU A 84 16.37 -8.29 -6.27
C GLU A 84 16.94 -9.33 -5.29
N ALA A 85 16.34 -10.52 -5.23
CA ALA A 85 16.84 -11.61 -4.39
C ALA A 85 18.14 -12.20 -4.95
N GLN A 86 18.22 -12.37 -6.26
CA GLN A 86 19.40 -12.89 -6.96
C GLN A 86 20.59 -11.94 -6.77
N ASP A 87 20.37 -10.64 -6.87
CA ASP A 87 21.39 -9.61 -6.57
C ASP A 87 21.89 -9.68 -5.13
N ALA A 88 21.02 -10.07 -4.20
CA ALA A 88 21.35 -10.32 -2.80
C ALA A 88 21.86 -11.75 -2.52
N LEU A 89 22.26 -12.49 -3.56
CA LEU A 89 22.84 -13.84 -3.50
C LEU A 89 21.86 -14.95 -3.06
N PHE A 90 20.56 -14.73 -3.21
CA PHE A 90 19.54 -15.76 -3.02
C PHE A 90 19.21 -16.43 -4.36
N ASN A 91 19.39 -17.75 -4.42
CA ASN A 91 19.05 -18.55 -5.61
C ASN A 91 17.57 -18.92 -5.62
N ILE A 92 16.71 -17.96 -6.00
CA ILE A 92 15.27 -18.18 -6.20
C ILE A 92 14.88 -17.86 -7.64
N SER A 93 13.94 -18.63 -8.18
CA SER A 93 13.43 -18.44 -9.54
C SER A 93 12.30 -17.43 -9.63
N GLU A 94 11.51 -17.28 -8.56
CA GLU A 94 10.26 -16.51 -8.54
C GLU A 94 10.12 -15.69 -7.27
N SER A 95 9.18 -14.74 -7.30
CA SER A 95 8.84 -13.88 -6.16
C SER A 95 8.16 -14.66 -5.02
N GLY A 96 8.22 -14.13 -3.80
CA GLY A 96 7.59 -14.77 -2.65
C GLY A 96 6.09 -14.97 -2.79
N SER A 97 5.58 -16.15 -2.39
CA SER A 97 4.14 -16.43 -2.34
C SER A 97 3.55 -16.12 -0.96
N ALA A 98 2.47 -15.36 -0.92
CA ALA A 98 1.68 -15.11 0.28
C ALA A 98 0.41 -15.96 0.27
N ASN A 99 0.44 -17.09 0.98
CA ASN A 99 -0.69 -18.02 1.06
C ASN A 99 -1.61 -17.62 2.22
N LEU A 100 -2.80 -17.10 1.92
CA LEU A 100 -3.82 -16.69 2.89
C LEU A 100 -5.05 -17.57 2.75
N ASP A 101 -5.60 -18.05 3.87
CA ASP A 101 -6.93 -18.67 3.88
C ASP A 101 -8.03 -17.63 3.66
N ASP A 102 -9.23 -18.09 3.27
CA ASP A 102 -10.34 -17.21 2.90
C ASP A 102 -10.81 -16.30 4.05
N LYS A 103 -10.79 -16.81 5.29
CA LYS A 103 -11.17 -16.02 6.46
C LYS A 103 -10.14 -14.92 6.75
N MET A 104 -8.85 -15.21 6.58
CA MET A 104 -7.80 -14.22 6.72
C MET A 104 -7.83 -13.21 5.56
N ARG A 105 -8.07 -13.66 4.33
CA ARG A 105 -8.23 -12.79 3.17
C ARG A 105 -9.37 -11.79 3.37
N ALA A 106 -10.54 -12.23 3.82
CA ALA A 106 -11.69 -11.36 4.06
C ALA A 106 -11.43 -10.25 5.11
N ARG A 107 -10.42 -10.41 5.96
CA ARG A 107 -10.00 -9.41 6.95
C ARG A 107 -8.91 -8.47 6.45
N ALA A 108 -8.28 -8.79 5.31
CA ALA A 108 -7.19 -8.03 4.71
C ALA A 108 -7.64 -7.14 3.54
N VAL A 109 -8.90 -7.28 3.10
CA VAL A 109 -9.60 -6.45 2.11
C VAL A 109 -10.48 -5.45 2.85
#